data_AF-A0A3S0RBD6-F1
#
_entry.id   AF-A0A3S0RBD6-F1
#
_cell.length_a   1.000
_cell.length_b   1.000
_cell.length_c   1.000
_cell.angle_alpha   90.00
_cell.angle_beta   90.00
_cell.angle_gamma   90.00
#
_symmetry.space_group_name_H-M   'P 1'
#
loop_
_entity.id
_entity.type
_entity.pdbx_description
1 polymer ?
#
loop_
_entity_poly.entity_id
_entity_poly.type
_entity_poly.pdbx_seq_one_letter_code
_entity_poly.pdbx_strand_id
1 'polypeptide(L)'
;MARDLREARLPITQADIDWLAGLLDLERQALVRATTEEERAEWDFYRVSARHPVTTWQNAEALWRNRLSKTDVSSLTGISRRKIANIVAGRTHEPVLTFPAAKQLADRLMLEMGPFRFLAGLPPHPR
;
A
#
# COMPACT_ATOMS: atom_id res chain seq x y z
N MET A 1 -24.09 -2.63 1.72
CA MET A 1 -23.37 -1.43 1.22
C MET A 1 -21.88 -1.42 1.57
N ALA A 2 -21.45 -1.17 2.82
CA ALA A 2 -20.00 -1.12 3.12
C ALA A 2 -19.26 -2.47 2.92
N ARG A 3 -19.96 -3.60 3.10
CA ARG A 3 -19.42 -4.95 2.88
C ARG A 3 -19.22 -5.27 1.39
N ASP A 4 -20.17 -4.86 0.55
CA ASP A 4 -20.13 -5.13 -0.90
C ASP A 4 -19.04 -4.31 -1.61
N LEU A 5 -18.78 -3.09 -1.12
CA LEU A 5 -17.63 -2.26 -1.51
C LEU A 5 -16.30 -2.89 -1.07
N ARG A 6 -16.22 -3.43 0.15
CA ARG A 6 -15.01 -4.13 0.65
C ARG A 6 -14.68 -5.41 -0.11
N GLU A 7 -15.70 -6.11 -0.59
CA GLU A 7 -15.57 -7.38 -1.32
C GLU A 7 -15.50 -7.19 -2.85
N ALA A 8 -15.55 -5.94 -3.35
CA ALA A 8 -15.59 -5.61 -4.78
C ALA A 8 -16.71 -6.35 -5.55
N ARG A 9 -17.86 -6.51 -4.91
CA ARG A 9 -19.02 -7.27 -5.45
C ARG A 9 -20.04 -6.41 -6.18
N LEU A 10 -19.88 -5.10 -6.16
CA LEU A 10 -20.75 -4.20 -6.91
C LEU A 10 -20.32 -4.21 -8.38
N PRO A 11 -21.21 -4.58 -9.33
CA PRO A 11 -20.90 -4.43 -10.74
C PRO A 11 -20.72 -2.95 -11.04
N ILE A 12 -19.56 -2.59 -11.58
CA ILE A 12 -19.27 -1.23 -12.03
C ILE A 12 -19.94 -1.05 -13.38
N THR A 13 -20.88 -0.11 -13.48
CA THR A 13 -21.58 0.21 -14.72
C THR A 13 -20.77 1.20 -15.58
N GLN A 14 -21.16 1.37 -16.83
CA GLN A 14 -20.53 2.37 -17.69
C GLN A 14 -20.71 3.80 -17.16
N ALA A 15 -21.86 4.10 -16.56
CA ALA A 15 -22.12 5.41 -15.96
C ALA A 15 -21.19 5.68 -14.78
N ASP A 16 -20.86 4.65 -13.99
CA ASP A 16 -19.90 4.77 -12.89
C ASP A 16 -18.48 5.06 -13.39
N ILE A 17 -18.08 4.43 -14.49
CA ILE A 17 -16.76 4.68 -15.12
C ILE A 17 -16.70 6.11 -15.65
N ASP A 18 -17.74 6.59 -16.33
CA ASP A 18 -17.77 7.95 -16.89
C ASP A 18 -17.78 9.01 -15.76
N TRP A 19 -18.51 8.73 -14.67
CA TRP A 19 -18.51 9.56 -13.48
C TRP A 19 -17.14 9.60 -12.79
N LEU A 20 -16.47 8.45 -12.63
CA LEU A 20 -15.12 8.36 -12.07
C LEU A 20 -14.09 9.07 -12.95
N ALA A 21 -14.18 8.94 -14.28
CA ALA A 21 -13.31 9.61 -15.23
C ALA A 21 -13.40 11.13 -15.08
N GLY A 22 -14.62 11.67 -15.01
CA GLY A 22 -14.84 13.10 -14.77
C GLY A 22 -14.35 13.58 -13.40
N LEU A 23 -14.50 12.75 -12.36
CA LEU A 23 -14.06 13.11 -11.00
C LEU A 23 -12.53 13.10 -10.84
N LEU A 24 -11.84 12.22 -11.57
CA LEU A 24 -10.39 12.08 -11.54
C LEU A 24 -9.67 12.94 -12.59
N ASP A 25 -10.41 13.65 -13.44
CA ASP A 25 -9.89 14.37 -14.60
C ASP A 25 -9.03 13.47 -15.52
N LEU A 26 -9.54 12.26 -15.78
CA LEU A 26 -8.89 11.25 -16.60
C LEU A 26 -9.74 10.90 -17.81
N GLU A 27 -9.08 10.51 -18.90
CA GLU A 27 -9.78 9.88 -20.02
C GLU A 27 -10.36 8.54 -19.61
N ARG A 28 -11.58 8.24 -20.06
CA ARG A 28 -12.24 6.94 -19.82
C ARG A 28 -11.34 5.75 -20.21
N GLN A 29 -10.61 5.84 -21.32
CA GLN A 29 -9.70 4.78 -21.75
C GLN A 29 -8.63 4.44 -20.70
N ALA A 30 -8.21 5.41 -19.88
CA ALA A 30 -7.27 5.18 -18.79
C ALA A 30 -7.84 4.27 -17.69
N LEU A 31 -9.16 4.30 -17.46
CA LEU A 31 -9.83 3.48 -16.45
C LEU A 31 -10.16 2.05 -16.91
N VAL A 32 -10.35 1.85 -18.23
CA VAL A 32 -10.80 0.56 -18.77
C VAL A 32 -9.69 -0.26 -19.44
N ARG A 33 -8.53 0.34 -19.69
CA ARG A 33 -7.39 -0.40 -20.23
C ARG A 33 -6.91 -1.47 -19.25
N ALA A 34 -6.21 -2.47 -19.78
CA ALA A 34 -5.48 -3.40 -18.93
C ALA A 34 -4.42 -2.65 -18.10
N THR A 35 -4.31 -3.00 -16.83
CA THR A 35 -3.23 -2.53 -15.95
C THR A 35 -1.91 -3.16 -16.40
N THR A 36 -0.84 -2.36 -16.37
CA THR A 36 0.53 -2.86 -16.56
C THR A 36 0.92 -3.81 -15.41
N GLU A 37 2.04 -4.50 -15.56
CA GLU A 37 2.57 -5.36 -14.49
C GLU A 37 2.94 -4.55 -13.24
N GLU A 38 3.52 -3.35 -13.44
CA GLU A 38 3.87 -2.43 -12.34
C GLU A 38 2.64 -1.95 -11.58
N GLU A 39 1.59 -1.53 -12.29
CA GLU A 39 0.32 -1.08 -11.68
C GLU A 39 -0.37 -2.21 -10.92
N ARG A 40 -0.28 -3.43 -11.43
CA ARG A 40 -0.83 -4.62 -10.77
C ARG A 40 -0.08 -4.92 -9.48
N ALA A 41 1.26 -4.86 -9.50
CA ALA A 41 2.09 -5.04 -8.32
C ALA A 41 1.81 -3.96 -7.25
N GLU A 42 1.65 -2.71 -7.67
CA GLU A 42 1.25 -1.60 -6.80
C GLU A 42 -0.13 -1.84 -6.19
N TRP A 43 -1.10 -2.23 -7.00
CA TRP A 43 -2.47 -2.51 -6.55
C TRP A 43 -2.52 -3.68 -5.57
N ASP A 44 -1.82 -4.77 -5.86
CA ASP A 44 -1.74 -5.93 -4.98
C ASP A 44 -1.08 -5.56 -3.65
N PHE A 45 0.00 -4.77 -3.68
CA PHE A 45 0.60 -4.25 -2.45
C PHE A 45 -0.37 -3.37 -1.65
N TYR A 46 -1.04 -2.41 -2.31
CA TYR A 46 -2.00 -1.52 -1.66
C TYR A 46 -3.13 -2.30 -0.98
N ARG A 47 -3.75 -3.25 -1.69
CA ARG A 47 -4.85 -4.08 -1.15
C ARG A 47 -4.43 -4.78 0.12
N VAL A 48 -3.19 -5.22 0.18
CA VAL A 48 -2.69 -6.01 1.28
C VAL A 48 -2.24 -5.13 2.45
N SER A 49 -1.49 -4.07 2.17
CA SER A 49 -1.11 -3.03 3.13
C SER A 49 -2.34 -2.41 3.79
N ALA A 50 -3.41 -2.16 3.02
CA ALA A 50 -4.67 -1.60 3.52
C ALA A 50 -5.47 -2.57 4.40
N ARG A 51 -5.35 -3.89 4.18
CA ARG A 51 -5.98 -4.91 5.04
C ARG A 51 -5.25 -5.09 6.37
N HIS A 52 -3.92 -4.90 6.37
CA HIS A 52 -3.06 -5.11 7.53
C HIS A 52 -2.11 -3.94 7.77
N PRO A 53 -2.61 -2.70 7.99
CA PRO A 53 -1.75 -1.51 8.01
C PRO A 53 -0.73 -1.53 9.16
N VAL A 54 -1.18 -1.85 10.38
CA VAL A 54 -0.29 -1.91 11.56
C VAL A 54 0.77 -3.00 11.38
N THR A 55 0.38 -4.21 10.98
CA THR A 55 1.30 -5.32 10.74
C THR A 55 2.32 -4.99 9.65
N THR A 56 1.88 -4.37 8.56
CA THR A 56 2.76 -3.92 7.47
C THR A 56 3.83 -2.97 7.99
N TRP A 57 3.44 -2.00 8.81
CA TRP A 57 4.37 -1.04 9.41
C TRP A 57 5.31 -1.66 10.44
N GLN A 58 4.82 -2.58 11.27
CA GLN A 58 5.66 -3.29 12.26
C GLN A 58 6.73 -4.16 11.60
N ASN A 59 6.35 -4.89 10.55
CA ASN A 59 7.28 -5.69 9.77
C ASN A 59 8.28 -4.81 9.01
N ALA A 60 7.82 -3.70 8.43
CA ALA A 60 8.72 -2.71 7.85
C ALA A 60 9.73 -2.21 8.90
N GLU A 61 9.28 -1.83 10.10
CA GLU A 61 10.16 -1.41 11.19
C GLU A 61 11.17 -2.48 11.58
N ALA A 62 10.76 -3.75 11.67
CA ALA A 62 11.69 -4.84 11.97
C ALA A 62 12.84 -4.92 10.95
N LEU A 63 12.59 -4.59 9.68
CA LEU A 63 13.60 -4.61 8.61
C LEU A 63 14.55 -3.40 8.65
N TRP A 64 14.04 -2.20 8.98
CA TRP A 64 14.87 -0.99 8.94
C TRP A 64 15.42 -0.53 10.28
N ARG A 65 14.86 -0.94 11.44
CA ARG A 65 15.22 -0.38 12.76
C ARG A 65 16.70 -0.48 13.12
N ASN A 66 17.41 -1.47 12.57
CA ASN A 66 18.84 -1.69 12.79
C ASN A 66 19.73 -1.08 11.68
N ARG A 67 19.13 -0.45 10.67
CA ARG A 67 19.82 0.02 9.45
C ARG A 67 19.55 1.50 9.15
N LEU A 68 18.37 2.01 9.51
CA LEU A 68 17.90 3.36 9.23
C LEU A 68 17.33 3.99 10.50
N SER A 69 17.51 5.30 10.64
CA SER A 69 16.85 6.06 11.69
C SER A 69 15.39 6.35 11.32
N LYS A 70 14.57 6.67 12.33
CA LYS A 70 13.20 7.16 12.09
C LYS A 70 13.17 8.45 11.25
N THR A 71 14.25 9.24 11.29
CA THR A 71 14.40 10.44 10.45
C THR A 71 14.55 10.07 8.98
N ASP A 72 15.35 9.06 8.66
CA ASP A 72 15.55 8.58 7.29
C ASP A 72 14.23 8.05 6.72
N VAL A 73 13.53 7.23 7.48
CA VAL A 73 12.22 6.67 7.08
C VAL A 73 11.19 7.79 6.91
N SER A 74 11.20 8.81 7.77
CA SER A 74 10.33 9.97 7.64
C SER A 74 10.58 10.73 6.33
N SER A 75 11.85 10.88 5.94
CA SER A 75 12.22 11.53 4.68
C SER A 75 11.83 10.72 3.45
N LEU A 76 11.93 9.39 3.50
CA LEU A 76 11.55 8.50 2.39
C LEU A 76 10.03 8.41 2.23
N THR A 77 9.29 8.36 3.34
CA THR A 77 7.85 8.12 3.30
C THR A 77 7.00 9.39 3.29
N GLY A 78 7.60 10.55 3.61
CA GLY A 78 6.87 11.81 3.82
C GLY A 78 6.01 11.81 5.10
N ILE A 79 6.08 10.76 5.92
CA ILE A 79 5.28 10.62 7.15
C ILE A 79 6.15 11.07 8.33
N SER A 80 5.59 11.90 9.22
CA SER A 80 6.36 12.39 10.37
C SER A 80 6.77 11.28 11.34
N ARG A 81 7.93 11.43 11.99
CA ARG A 81 8.45 10.47 12.98
C ARG A 81 7.44 10.11 14.07
N ARG A 82 6.68 11.09 14.55
CA ARG A 82 5.63 10.90 15.57
C ARG A 82 4.50 10.01 15.02
N LYS A 83 4.09 10.22 13.77
CA LYS A 83 3.07 9.40 13.12
C LYS A 83 3.57 7.96 12.92
N ILE A 84 4.78 7.76 12.39
CA ILE A 84 5.37 6.41 12.24
C ILE A 84 5.35 5.67 13.58
N ALA A 85 5.80 6.31 14.67
CA ALA A 85 5.81 5.70 16.00
C ALA A 85 4.40 5.32 16.50
N ASN A 86 3.41 6.16 16.25
CA ASN A 86 2.02 5.88 16.63
C ASN A 86 1.40 4.73 15.83
N ILE A 87 1.70 4.64 14.53
CA ILE A 87 1.18 3.59 13.65
C ILE A 87 1.76 2.23 14.05
N VAL A 88 3.08 2.15 14.22
CA VAL A 88 3.77 0.95 14.71
C VAL A 88 3.21 0.49 16.06
N ALA A 89 2.93 1.44 16.96
CA ALA A 89 2.35 1.17 18.27
C ALA A 89 0.84 0.85 18.25
N GLY A 90 0.20 0.85 17.07
CA GLY A 90 -1.23 0.57 16.92
C GLY A 90 -2.15 1.64 17.52
N ARG A 91 -1.64 2.85 17.77
CA ARG A 91 -2.37 3.93 18.48
C ARG A 91 -3.22 4.81 17.56
N THR A 92 -3.07 4.68 16.24
CA THR A 92 -3.75 5.52 15.25
C THR A 92 -4.17 4.70 14.03
N HIS A 93 -5.35 5.01 13.47
CA HIS A 93 -5.86 4.44 12.22
C HIS A 93 -5.25 5.11 10.95
N GLU A 94 -3.99 5.52 11.01
CA GLU A 94 -3.32 6.40 10.03
C GLU A 94 -2.20 5.67 9.24
N PRO A 95 -1.68 6.26 8.15
CA PRO A 95 -1.90 5.80 6.78
C PRO A 95 -1.29 4.45 6.42
N VAL A 96 -1.96 3.79 5.47
CA VAL A 96 -1.45 2.64 4.72
C VAL A 96 -0.06 2.98 4.19
N LEU A 97 0.91 2.09 4.38
CA LEU A 97 2.21 2.23 3.72
C LEU A 97 1.96 2.15 2.21
N THR A 98 2.22 3.25 1.49
CA THR A 98 1.97 3.34 0.04
C THR A 98 3.04 2.60 -0.74
N PHE A 99 2.73 2.16 -1.96
CA PHE A 99 3.70 1.44 -2.79
C PHE A 99 4.95 2.27 -3.11
N PRO A 100 4.87 3.57 -3.47
CA PRO A 100 6.08 4.38 -3.69
C PRO A 100 6.97 4.47 -2.44
N ALA A 101 6.37 4.69 -1.26
CA ALA A 101 7.10 4.76 0.01
C ALA A 101 7.73 3.40 0.38
N ALA A 102 6.98 2.32 0.19
CA ALA A 102 7.45 0.96 0.38
C ALA A 102 8.62 0.61 -0.54
N LYS A 103 8.53 1.01 -1.81
CA LYS A 103 9.57 0.79 -2.82
C LYS A 103 10.85 1.54 -2.46
N GLN A 104 10.76 2.83 -2.17
CA GLN A 104 11.92 3.62 -1.75
C GLN A 104 12.61 3.04 -0.50
N LEU A 105 11.81 2.57 0.47
CA LEU A 105 12.32 1.92 1.67
C LEU A 105 13.03 0.60 1.34
N ALA A 106 12.45 -0.25 0.48
CA ALA A 106 13.05 -1.50 0.06
C ALA A 106 14.34 -1.28 -0.74
N ASP A 107 14.35 -0.34 -1.68
CA ASP A 107 15.52 0.05 -2.45
C ASP A 107 16.66 0.49 -1.51
N ARG A 108 16.35 1.32 -0.50
CA ARG A 108 17.33 1.77 0.49
C ARG A 108 17.90 0.64 1.35
N LEU A 109 17.10 -0.40 1.58
CA LEU A 109 17.46 -1.60 2.34
C LEU A 109 18.08 -2.71 1.46
N MET A 110 18.20 -2.48 0.14
CA MET A 110 18.62 -3.46 -0.86
C MET A 110 17.75 -4.72 -0.85
N LEU A 111 16.43 -4.56 -0.77
CA LEU A 111 15.44 -5.62 -0.78
C LEU A 111 14.65 -5.59 -2.10
N GLU A 112 14.39 -6.75 -2.69
CA GLU A 112 13.48 -6.83 -3.84
C GLU A 112 12.05 -6.47 -3.43
N MET A 113 11.34 -5.64 -4.19
CA MET A 113 9.93 -5.35 -3.90
C MET A 113 8.98 -6.44 -4.36
N GLY A 114 7.90 -6.63 -3.60
CA GLY A 114 6.82 -7.53 -3.95
C GLY A 114 5.56 -7.24 -3.12
N PRO A 115 4.38 -7.72 -3.55
CA PRO A 115 3.09 -7.37 -2.94
C PRO A 115 2.96 -7.76 -1.46
N PHE A 116 3.76 -8.74 -1.02
CA PHE A 116 3.75 -9.24 0.36
C PHE A 116 5.03 -8.91 1.14
N ARG A 117 5.97 -8.11 0.59
CA ARG A 117 7.32 -7.92 1.17
C ARG A 117 7.29 -7.48 2.63
N PHE A 118 6.39 -6.56 2.97
CA PHE A 118 6.23 -6.02 4.31
C PHE A 118 5.18 -6.76 5.16
N LEU A 119 4.70 -7.92 4.73
CA LEU A 119 3.79 -8.76 5.53
C LEU A 119 4.45 -9.95 6.19
N ALA A 120 5.73 -10.21 5.92
CA ALA A 120 6.38 -11.46 6.28
C ALA A 120 6.56 -11.64 7.80
N GLY A 121 5.46 -12.03 8.44
CA GLY A 121 5.30 -12.99 9.53
C GLY A 121 4.21 -14.04 9.20
N LEU A 122 3.63 -14.03 8.00
CA LEU A 122 2.80 -15.14 7.49
C LEU A 122 3.70 -16.15 6.77
N PRO A 123 3.58 -17.47 7.06
CA PRO A 123 4.38 -18.49 6.39
C PRO A 123 4.17 -18.44 4.87
N PRO A 124 5.16 -18.88 4.06
CA PRO A 124 4.99 -18.97 2.62
C PRO A 124 3.75 -19.84 2.34
N HIS A 125 2.78 -19.31 1.61
CA HIS A 125 1.71 -20.15 1.09
C HIS A 125 2.34 -21.18 0.14
N PRO A 126 2.19 -22.49 0.39
CA PRO A 126 2.51 -23.48 -0.62
C PRO A 126 1.56 -23.25 -1.81
N ARG A 127 2.15 -23.30 -3.01
CA ARG A 127 1.41 -23.34 -4.28
C ARG A 127 0.55 -24.59 -4.35
#